data_AF-A0A4Q3CFJ2-F1
#
_entry.id   AF-A0A4Q3CFJ2-F1
#
_cell.length_a   1.000
_cell.length_b   1.000
_cell.length_c   1.000
_cell.angle_alpha   90.00
_cell.angle_beta   90.00
_cell.angle_gamma   90.00
#
_symmetry.space_group_name_H-M   'P 1'
#
loop_
_entity.id
_entity.type
_entity.pdbx_description
1 polymer ?
#
loop_
_entity_poly.entity_id
_entity_poly.type
_entity_poly.pdbx_seq_one_letter_code
_entity_poly.pdbx_strand_id
1 'polypeptide(L)'
;MNTGILSQLYEHQAAVKGAIAEAQAMLAADTIEPQDIAAGRWMLTRLLTGYQMFKHQRVFDPLARNGTSDDAHAARQMKIQCVAMGETFRAYLARWTASGIEGREHEYRREAKGMMSLLERHILHERRGIEALLAPEKRAA
;
A
#
# COMPACT_ATOMS: atom_id res chain seq x y z
N MET A 1 16.41 -14.07 11.73
CA MET A 1 16.22 -12.61 11.56
C MET A 1 15.14 -12.28 10.52
N ASN A 2 15.17 -12.88 9.33
CA ASN A 2 14.18 -12.61 8.27
C ASN A 2 12.74 -13.03 8.64
N THR A 3 12.56 -14.08 9.45
CA THR A 3 11.24 -14.54 9.90
C THR A 3 10.45 -13.47 10.66
N GLY A 4 11.11 -12.68 11.51
CA GLY A 4 10.44 -11.59 12.25
C GLY A 4 10.04 -10.42 11.36
N ILE A 5 10.86 -10.10 10.34
CA ILE A 5 10.54 -9.08 9.33
C ILE A 5 9.35 -9.52 8.48
N LEU A 6 9.30 -10.80 8.08
CA LEU A 6 8.17 -11.35 7.32
C LEU A 6 6.87 -11.38 8.13
N SER A 7 6.92 -11.70 9.43
CA SER A 7 5.73 -11.59 10.30
C SER A 7 5.18 -10.18 10.33
N GLN A 8 6.03 -9.18 10.61
CA GLN A 8 5.62 -7.76 10.64
C GLN A 8 5.11 -7.28 9.28
N LEU A 9 5.72 -7.76 8.18
CA LEU A 9 5.23 -7.50 6.84
C LEU A 9 3.78 -7.98 6.68
N TYR A 10 3.49 -9.22 7.08
CA TYR A 10 2.16 -9.79 6.95
C TYR A 10 1.13 -9.11 7.86
N GLU A 11 1.53 -8.70 9.06
CA GLU A 11 0.67 -7.92 9.97
C GLU A 11 0.25 -6.59 9.34
N HIS A 12 1.21 -5.83 8.80
CA HIS A 12 0.90 -4.60 8.07
C HIS A 12 -0.01 -4.84 6.87
N GLN A 13 0.25 -5.90 6.09
CA GLN A 13 -0.57 -6.23 4.92
C GLN A 13 -1.98 -6.66 5.29
N ALA A 14 -2.13 -7.44 6.36
CA ALA A 14 -3.44 -7.85 6.87
C ALA A 14 -4.26 -6.64 7.31
N ALA A 15 -3.65 -5.70 8.05
CA ALA A 15 -4.31 -4.48 8.48
C ALA A 15 -4.76 -3.61 7.29
N VAL A 16 -3.88 -3.38 6.30
CA VAL A 16 -4.24 -2.61 5.10
C VAL A 16 -5.34 -3.30 4.29
N LYS A 17 -5.26 -4.62 4.11
CA LYS A 17 -6.31 -5.39 3.41
C LYS A 17 -7.65 -5.34 4.13
N GLY A 18 -7.66 -5.41 5.45
CA GLY A 18 -8.88 -5.22 6.26
C GLY A 18 -9.53 -3.87 5.97
N ALA A 19 -8.75 -2.79 6.02
CA ALA A 19 -9.26 -1.45 5.71
C ALA A 19 -9.72 -1.28 4.25
N ILE A 20 -9.08 -1.96 3.30
CA ILE A 20 -9.54 -1.98 1.90
C ILE A 20 -10.88 -2.70 1.78
N ALA A 21 -11.04 -3.84 2.43
CA ALA A 21 -12.30 -4.60 2.42
C ALA A 21 -13.45 -3.79 3.05
N GLU A 22 -13.20 -3.11 4.18
CA GLU A 22 -14.16 -2.21 4.80
C GLU A 22 -14.55 -1.06 3.86
N ALA A 23 -13.57 -0.43 3.19
CA ALA A 23 -13.84 0.61 2.21
C ALA A 23 -14.66 0.09 1.02
N GLN A 24 -14.38 -1.12 0.52
CA GLN A 24 -15.15 -1.73 -0.57
C GLN A 24 -16.60 -2.02 -0.14
N ALA A 25 -16.81 -2.52 1.07
CA ALA A 25 -18.14 -2.76 1.63
C ALA A 25 -18.94 -1.45 1.76
N MET A 26 -18.31 -0.39 2.28
CA MET A 26 -18.90 0.95 2.34
C MET A 26 -19.28 1.46 0.93
N LEU A 27 -18.39 1.32 -0.06
CA LEU A 27 -18.65 1.75 -1.44
C LEU A 27 -19.78 0.97 -2.13
N ALA A 28 -20.17 -0.18 -1.59
CA ALA A 28 -21.27 -1.02 -2.07
C ALA A 28 -22.62 -0.68 -1.42
N ALA A 29 -22.65 0.05 -0.29
CA ALA A 29 -23.87 0.43 0.39
C ALA A 29 -24.70 1.45 -0.42
N ASP A 30 -26.03 1.45 -0.26
CA ASP A 30 -26.92 2.35 -1.00
C ASP A 30 -26.63 3.81 -0.67
N THR A 31 -26.45 4.12 0.62
CA THR A 31 -26.03 5.44 1.10
C THR A 31 -24.63 5.35 1.70
N ILE A 32 -23.87 6.43 1.56
CA ILE A 32 -22.55 6.58 2.19
C ILE A 32 -22.51 7.96 2.82
N GLU A 33 -22.30 8.01 4.12
CA GLU A 33 -22.23 9.27 4.82
C GLU A 33 -20.85 9.93 4.60
N PRO A 34 -20.77 11.27 4.44
CA PRO A 34 -19.50 11.97 4.25
C PRO A 34 -18.48 11.70 5.36
N GLN A 35 -18.92 11.53 6.61
CA GLN A 35 -18.05 11.18 7.74
C GLN A 35 -17.40 9.81 7.58
N ASP A 36 -18.11 8.83 7.02
CA ASP A 36 -17.59 7.47 6.82
C ASP A 36 -16.51 7.48 5.73
N ILE A 37 -16.71 8.28 4.67
CA ILE A 37 -15.70 8.50 3.63
C ILE A 37 -14.43 9.10 4.23
N ALA A 38 -14.58 10.14 5.05
CA ALA A 38 -13.45 10.81 5.68
C ALA A 38 -12.69 9.86 6.62
N ALA A 39 -13.42 9.11 7.46
CA ALA A 39 -12.85 8.14 8.39
C ALA A 39 -12.11 7.01 7.65
N GLY A 40 -12.73 6.41 6.63
CA GLY A 40 -12.11 5.34 5.83
C GLY A 40 -10.84 5.80 5.12
N ARG A 41 -10.83 7.01 4.55
CA ARG A 41 -9.64 7.58 3.92
C ARG A 41 -8.52 7.86 4.90
N TRP A 42 -8.84 8.40 6.08
CA TRP A 42 -7.86 8.63 7.12
C TRP A 42 -7.22 7.31 7.58
N MET A 43 -8.05 6.30 7.82
CA MET A 43 -7.59 4.97 8.23
C MET A 43 -6.66 4.35 7.19
N LEU A 44 -7.07 4.32 5.92
CA LEU A 44 -6.25 3.81 4.83
C LEU A 44 -4.93 4.57 4.69
N THR A 45 -4.96 5.90 4.76
CA THR A 45 -3.76 6.74 4.69
C THR A 45 -2.79 6.42 5.81
N ARG A 46 -3.30 6.29 7.05
CA ARG A 46 -2.49 5.94 8.22
C ARG A 46 -1.83 4.57 8.06
N LEU A 47 -2.60 3.56 7.68
CA LEU A 47 -2.10 2.19 7.53
C LEU A 47 -1.10 2.06 6.38
N LEU A 48 -1.37 2.67 5.23
CA LEU A 48 -0.46 2.69 4.08
C LEU A 48 0.85 3.41 4.41
N THR A 49 0.79 4.52 5.16
CA THR A 49 1.97 5.25 5.61
C THR A 49 2.83 4.40 6.55
N GLY A 50 2.20 3.74 7.53
CA GLY A 50 2.89 2.82 8.43
C GLY A 50 3.55 1.66 7.68
N TYR A 51 2.80 1.04 6.76
CA TYR A 51 3.33 -0.02 5.89
C TYR A 51 4.51 0.45 5.05
N GLN A 52 4.43 1.63 4.45
CA GLN A 52 5.51 2.25 3.67
C GLN A 52 6.76 2.51 4.50
N MET A 53 6.61 3.14 5.67
CA MET A 53 7.73 3.41 6.57
C MET A 53 8.43 2.11 6.97
N PHE A 54 7.65 1.09 7.34
CA PHE A 54 8.19 -0.22 7.70
C PHE A 54 9.04 -0.82 6.57
N LYS A 55 8.48 -0.98 5.36
CA LYS A 55 9.22 -1.64 4.25
C LYS A 55 10.43 -0.82 3.80
N HIS A 56 10.33 0.51 3.80
CA HIS A 56 11.48 1.37 3.48
C HIS A 56 12.61 1.20 4.49
N GLN A 57 12.31 1.32 5.79
CA GLN A 57 13.33 1.35 6.83
C GLN A 57 13.90 -0.04 7.14
N ARG A 58 13.08 -1.09 7.05
CA ARG A 58 13.44 -2.44 7.52
C ARG A 58 13.87 -3.37 6.39
N VAL A 59 13.52 -3.06 5.14
CA VAL A 59 13.82 -3.93 3.99
C VAL A 59 14.62 -3.17 2.94
N PHE A 60 14.03 -2.15 2.32
CA PHE A 60 14.62 -1.55 1.12
C PHE A 60 15.89 -0.76 1.42
N ASP A 61 15.90 0.11 2.43
CA ASP A 61 17.06 0.94 2.73
C ASP A 61 18.28 0.13 3.21
N PRO A 62 18.13 -0.89 4.09
CA PRO A 62 19.24 -1.75 4.44
C PRO A 62 19.82 -2.52 3.24
N LEU A 63 18.97 -3.11 2.39
CA LEU A 63 19.42 -3.86 1.22
C LEU A 63 20.03 -2.96 0.15
N ALA A 64 19.50 -1.76 -0.05
CA ALA A 64 20.05 -0.80 -0.99
C ALA A 64 21.46 -0.31 -0.60
N ARG A 65 21.77 -0.27 0.71
CA ARG A 65 23.07 0.17 1.24
C ARG A 65 24.09 -0.96 1.37
N ASN A 66 23.65 -2.12 1.87
CA ASN A 66 24.54 -3.19 2.33
C ASN A 66 24.32 -4.54 1.62
N GLY A 67 23.35 -4.62 0.69
CA GLY A 67 23.10 -5.84 -0.09
C GLY A 67 24.13 -6.07 -1.18
N THR A 68 24.03 -7.22 -1.85
CA THR A 68 24.75 -7.47 -3.12
C THR A 68 24.32 -6.44 -4.18
N SER A 69 25.05 -6.31 -5.29
CA SER A 69 24.66 -5.38 -6.36
C SER A 69 23.23 -5.64 -6.86
N ASP A 70 22.86 -6.91 -6.99
CA ASP A 70 21.55 -7.32 -7.48
C ASP A 70 20.45 -7.03 -6.46
N ASP A 71 20.68 -7.35 -5.18
CA ASP A 71 19.72 -7.04 -4.11
C ASP A 71 19.56 -5.54 -3.92
N ALA A 72 20.66 -4.78 -4.00
CA ALA A 72 20.63 -3.34 -3.89
C ALA A 72 19.88 -2.70 -5.06
N HIS A 73 20.07 -3.21 -6.29
CA HIS A 73 19.31 -2.77 -7.45
C HIS A 73 17.82 -3.08 -7.30
N ALA A 74 17.47 -4.32 -6.97
CA ALA A 74 16.09 -4.74 -6.79
C ALA A 74 15.38 -3.96 -5.67
N ALA A 75 16.03 -3.76 -4.52
CA ALA A 75 15.49 -2.97 -3.40
C ALA A 75 15.20 -1.52 -3.80
N ARG A 76 16.07 -0.89 -4.60
CA ARG A 76 15.85 0.48 -5.11
C ARG A 76 14.66 0.54 -6.07
N GLN A 77 14.56 -0.41 -7.00
CA GLN A 77 13.43 -0.48 -7.94
C GLN A 77 12.09 -0.65 -7.21
N MET A 78 12.03 -1.55 -6.23
CA MET A 78 10.84 -1.74 -5.42
C MET A 78 10.48 -0.48 -4.63
N LYS A 79 11.47 0.21 -4.05
CA LYS A 79 11.23 1.49 -3.36
C LYS A 79 10.67 2.57 -4.29
N ILE A 80 11.19 2.69 -5.51
CA ILE A 80 10.67 3.62 -6.53
C ILE A 80 9.20 3.32 -6.84
N GLN A 81 8.87 2.04 -7.07
CA GLN A 81 7.49 1.62 -7.34
C GLN A 81 6.55 1.93 -6.16
N CYS A 82 7.01 1.69 -4.92
CA CYS A 82 6.25 2.06 -3.72
C CYS A 82 5.97 3.56 -3.66
N VAL A 83 6.97 4.40 -3.90
CA VAL A 83 6.81 5.86 -3.88
C VAL A 83 5.83 6.30 -4.96
N ALA A 84 5.96 5.76 -6.18
CA ALA A 84 5.04 6.06 -7.28
C ALA A 84 3.58 5.68 -6.96
N MET A 85 3.36 4.54 -6.29
CA MET A 85 2.02 4.16 -5.83
C MET A 85 1.50 5.11 -4.74
N GLY A 86 2.37 5.54 -3.82
CA GLY A 86 2.05 6.56 -2.83
C GLY A 86 1.60 7.88 -3.47
N GLU A 87 2.30 8.35 -4.51
CA GLU A 87 1.88 9.56 -5.25
C GLU A 87 0.54 9.36 -5.98
N THR A 88 0.33 8.19 -6.59
CA THR A 88 -0.95 7.84 -7.23
C THR A 88 -2.11 7.93 -6.23
N PHE A 89 -1.92 7.38 -5.03
CA PHE A 89 -2.93 7.44 -3.97
C PHE A 89 -3.17 8.85 -3.47
N ARG A 90 -2.11 9.67 -3.30
CA ARG A 90 -2.26 11.08 -2.90
C ARG A 90 -2.99 11.91 -3.96
N ALA A 91 -2.70 11.68 -5.24
CA ALA A 91 -3.40 12.35 -6.34
C ALA A 91 -4.89 11.99 -6.35
N TYR A 92 -5.23 10.72 -6.11
CA TYR A 92 -6.61 10.29 -5.94
C TYR A 92 -7.30 11.02 -4.76
N LEU A 93 -6.66 11.11 -3.60
CA LEU A 93 -7.23 11.82 -2.44
C LEU A 93 -7.42 13.32 -2.73
N ALA A 94 -6.46 13.95 -3.39
CA ALA A 94 -6.51 15.37 -3.73
C ALA A 94 -7.61 15.70 -4.76
N ARG A 95 -7.88 14.79 -5.70
CA ARG A 95 -8.99 14.92 -6.66
C ARG A 95 -10.36 14.88 -5.98
N TRP A 96 -10.52 13.98 -5.00
CA TRP A 96 -11.82 13.68 -4.42
C TRP A 96 -12.03 14.34 -3.06
N THR A 97 -11.91 15.65 -2.92
CA THR A 97 -12.34 16.37 -1.70
C THR A 97 -13.85 16.23 -1.46
N ALA A 98 -14.37 16.68 -0.31
CA ALA A 98 -15.82 16.70 -0.07
C ALA A 98 -16.59 17.41 -1.19
N SER A 99 -16.14 18.61 -1.57
CA SER A 99 -16.67 19.36 -2.71
C SER A 99 -16.43 18.68 -4.06
N GLY A 100 -15.39 17.86 -4.17
CA GLY A 100 -15.12 17.05 -5.35
C GLY A 100 -16.12 15.89 -5.52
N ILE A 101 -16.73 15.40 -4.44
CA ILE A 101 -17.67 14.27 -4.49
C ILE A 101 -19.09 14.72 -4.78
N GLU A 102 -19.50 15.87 -4.25
CA GLU A 102 -20.86 16.39 -4.38
C GLU A 102 -21.32 16.46 -5.84
N GLY A 103 -22.41 15.76 -6.17
CA GLY A 103 -22.97 15.65 -7.52
C GLY A 103 -22.20 14.71 -8.47
N ARG A 104 -21.16 14.03 -7.97
CA ARG A 104 -20.31 13.09 -8.72
C ARG A 104 -20.11 11.76 -7.97
N GLU A 105 -21.05 11.37 -7.13
CA GLU A 105 -20.97 10.23 -6.22
C GLU A 105 -20.73 8.92 -6.98
N HIS A 106 -21.37 8.73 -8.13
CA HIS A 106 -21.17 7.56 -8.98
C HIS A 106 -19.75 7.47 -9.57
N GLU A 107 -19.18 8.60 -10.00
CA GLU A 107 -17.81 8.68 -10.51
C GLU A 107 -16.82 8.39 -9.38
N TYR A 108 -17.02 9.04 -8.23
CA TYR A 108 -16.24 8.81 -7.03
C TYR A 108 -16.21 7.31 -6.65
N ARG A 109 -17.38 6.66 -6.56
CA ARG A 109 -17.47 5.24 -6.20
C ARG A 109 -16.72 4.35 -7.17
N ARG A 110 -16.83 4.62 -8.47
CA ARG A 110 -16.11 3.86 -9.51
C ARG A 110 -14.60 4.02 -9.36
N GLU A 111 -14.10 5.24 -9.23
CA GLU A 111 -12.67 5.50 -9.07
C GLU A 111 -12.13 4.96 -7.74
N ALA A 112 -12.88 5.10 -6.65
CA ALA A 112 -12.52 4.55 -5.34
C ALA A 112 -12.36 3.03 -5.39
N LYS A 113 -13.30 2.31 -6.03
CA LYS A 113 -13.16 0.86 -6.27
C LYS A 113 -11.92 0.53 -7.08
N GLY A 114 -11.67 1.27 -8.17
CA GLY A 114 -10.47 1.11 -8.99
C GLY A 114 -9.17 1.32 -8.21
N MET A 115 -9.14 2.35 -7.35
CA MET A 115 -8.00 2.65 -6.49
C MET A 115 -7.75 1.54 -5.46
N MET A 116 -8.81 1.03 -4.82
CA MET A 116 -8.71 -0.09 -3.88
C MET A 116 -8.11 -1.34 -4.54
N SER A 117 -8.63 -1.72 -5.72
CA SER A 117 -8.08 -2.86 -6.46
C SER A 117 -6.63 -2.64 -6.91
N LEU A 118 -6.25 -1.40 -7.22
CA LEU A 118 -4.86 -1.08 -7.57
C LEU A 118 -3.93 -1.23 -6.36
N LEU A 119 -4.34 -0.76 -5.18
CA LEU A 119 -3.59 -0.95 -3.92
C LEU A 119 -3.41 -2.43 -3.59
N GLU A 120 -4.46 -3.24 -3.69
CA GLU A 120 -4.38 -4.68 -3.41
C GLU A 120 -3.37 -5.39 -4.31
N ARG A 121 -3.42 -5.10 -5.62
CA ARG A 121 -2.46 -5.66 -6.59
C ARG A 121 -1.03 -5.23 -6.29
N HIS A 122 -0.84 -3.95 -5.95
CA HIS A 122 0.47 -3.43 -5.58
C HIS A 122 1.02 -4.13 -4.34
N ILE A 123 0.24 -4.23 -3.26
CA ILE A 123 0.63 -4.91 -2.02
C ILE A 123 1.01 -6.37 -2.28
N LEU A 124 0.26 -7.09 -3.12
CA LEU A 124 0.59 -8.47 -3.48
C LEU A 124 1.87 -8.58 -4.30
N HIS A 125 2.08 -7.68 -5.26
CA HIS A 125 3.32 -7.64 -6.03
C HIS A 125 4.53 -7.35 -5.14
N GLU A 126 4.42 -6.35 -4.27
CA GLU A 126 5.47 -6.00 -3.31
C GLU A 126 5.77 -7.13 -2.32
N ARG A 127 4.74 -7.85 -1.85
CA ARG A 127 4.92 -9.02 -0.99
C ARG A 127 5.90 -10.01 -1.61
N ARG A 128 5.63 -10.42 -2.85
CA ARG A 128 6.44 -11.42 -3.56
C ARG A 128 7.88 -10.93 -3.76
N GLY A 129 8.05 -9.65 -4.09
CA GLY A 129 9.38 -9.07 -4.22
C GLY A 129 10.16 -9.03 -2.90
N ILE A 130 9.50 -8.68 -1.79
CA ILE A 130 10.12 -8.65 -0.45
C ILE A 130 10.47 -10.07 0.02
N GLU A 131 9.59 -11.03 -0.18
CA GLU A 131 9.85 -12.44 0.12
C GLU A 131 11.08 -12.94 -0.67
N ALA A 132 11.18 -12.61 -1.96
CA ALA A 132 12.32 -12.98 -2.80
C ALA A 132 13.64 -12.29 -2.40
N LEU A 133 13.59 -11.05 -1.88
CA LEU A 133 14.76 -10.34 -1.34
C LEU A 133 15.23 -10.89 0.00
N LEU A 134 14.33 -11.48 0.78
CA LEU A 134 14.61 -12.03 2.11
C LEU A 134 14.83 -13.54 2.10
N ALA A 135 14.72 -14.19 0.95
CA ALA A 135 14.98 -15.61 0.79
C ALA A 135 16.44 -15.95 1.16
N PRO A 136 16.69 -17.04 1.92
CA PRO A 136 18.03 -17.41 2.37
C PRO A 136 19.02 -17.69 1.22
N GLU A 137 18.50 -18.16 0.09
CA GLU A 137 19.29 -18.74 -1.00
C GLU A 137 20.10 -17.72 -1.81
N LYS A 138 19.81 -16.41 -1.69
CA LYS A 138 20.55 -15.36 -2.42
C LYS A 138 21.85 -14.90 -1.77
N ARG A 139 22.17 -15.36 -0.56
CA ARG A 139 23.31 -14.82 0.24
C ARG A 139 24.55 -15.71 0.27
N ALA A 140 24.57 -16.80 -0.51
CA ALA A 140 25.63 -17.82 -0.47
C ALA A 140 26.53 -17.85 -1.73
N ALA A 141 26.62 -16.75 -2.48
CA ALA A 141 27.53 -16.61 -3.61
C ALA A 141 28.60 -15.54 -3.33
#